data_AF-A0AAJ0X388-F1
#
_entry.id   AF-A0AAJ0X388-F1
#
_cell.length_a   1.000
_cell.length_b   1.000
_cell.length_c   1.000
_cell.angle_alpha   90.00
_cell.angle_beta   90.00
_cell.angle_gamma   90.00
#
_symmetry.space_group_name_H-M   'P 1'
#
loop_
_entity.id
_entity.type
_entity.pdbx_description
1 polymer ?
#
loop_
_entity_poly.entity_id
_entity_poly.type
_entity_poly.pdbx_seq_one_letter_code
_entity_poly.pdbx_strand_id
1 'polypeptide(L)'
;MGCIVLESAHLMGKKWTIPLFEEIALGRFHGFNRFADAAGMTPRILSKQLKELEGAGLIKRVNGASGYALTDKGRSFDELVAGIKRWNVKWNGLPESCLTTSCAQCDRLSKL
;
A
#
# COMPACT_ATOMS: atom_id res chain seq x y z
N MET A 1 -3.74 28.21 0.27
CA MET A 1 -3.10 27.24 -0.65
C MET A 1 -2.35 26.24 0.22
N GLY A 2 -2.75 24.96 0.22
CA GLY A 2 -2.13 23.92 1.06
C GLY A 2 -0.84 23.37 0.45
N CYS A 3 0.01 22.75 1.26
CA CYS A 3 1.24 22.10 0.77
C CYS A 3 0.89 20.75 0.11
N ILE A 4 1.12 20.65 -1.21
CA ILE A 4 0.83 19.45 -2.02
C ILE A 4 1.60 18.20 -1.57
N VAL A 5 2.78 18.40 -0.98
CA VAL A 5 3.59 17.31 -0.43
C VAL A 5 2.94 16.76 0.83
N LEU A 6 2.43 17.62 1.71
CA LEU A 6 1.74 17.18 2.93
C LEU A 6 0.42 16.47 2.63
N GLU A 7 -0.28 16.89 1.58
CA GLU A 7 -1.50 16.21 1.12
C GLU A 7 -1.20 14.78 0.66
N SER A 8 -0.15 14.61 -0.16
CA SER A 8 0.30 13.29 -0.61
C SER A 8 0.79 12.44 0.56
N ALA A 9 1.57 13.04 1.47
CA ALA A 9 2.06 12.36 2.66
C ALA A 9 0.92 11.92 3.59
N HIS A 10 -0.16 12.69 3.71
CA HIS A 10 -1.33 12.32 4.50
C HIS A 10 -2.01 11.07 3.93
N LEU A 11 -2.12 10.95 2.61
CA LEU A 11 -2.61 9.73 1.97
C LEU A 11 -1.68 8.55 2.27
N MET A 12 -0.36 8.72 2.10
CA MET A 12 0.64 7.67 2.34
C MET A 12 0.73 7.22 3.80
N GLY A 13 0.58 8.15 4.73
CA GLY A 13 0.74 7.93 6.17
C GLY A 13 -0.42 7.18 6.83
N LYS A 14 -1.50 6.92 6.10
CA LYS A 14 -2.57 6.04 6.59
C LYS A 14 -2.04 4.62 6.74
N LYS A 15 -2.23 4.03 7.92
CA LYS A 15 -1.71 2.72 8.33
C LYS A 15 -1.77 1.62 7.26
N TRP A 16 -2.87 1.54 6.52
CA TRP A 16 -3.10 0.45 5.56
C TRP A 16 -2.88 0.82 4.10
N THR A 17 -2.62 2.10 3.78
CA THR A 17 -2.47 2.54 2.39
C THR A 17 -1.28 1.85 1.73
N ILE A 18 -0.08 1.94 2.29
CA ILE A 18 1.11 1.30 1.70
C ILE A 18 1.04 -0.24 1.73
N PRO A 19 0.75 -0.91 2.87
CA PRO A 19 0.71 -2.37 2.92
C PRO A 19 -0.25 -3.01 1.91
N LEU A 20 -1.49 -2.49 1.83
CA LEU A 20 -2.50 -3.02 0.90
C LEU A 20 -2.13 -2.69 -0.56
N PHE A 21 -1.66 -1.47 -0.80
CA PHE A 21 -1.23 -1.05 -2.12
C PHE A 21 -0.10 -1.94 -2.66
N GLU A 22 0.92 -2.24 -1.85
CA GLU A 22 2.06 -3.06 -2.26
C GLU A 22 1.67 -4.52 -2.52
N GLU A 23 0.72 -5.11 -1.78
CA GLU A 23 0.21 -6.44 -2.12
C GLU A 23 -0.45 -6.48 -3.49
N ILE A 24 -1.17 -5.41 -3.87
CA ILE A 24 -1.78 -5.29 -5.20
C ILE A 24 -0.70 -5.06 -6.26
N ALA A 25 0.25 -4.15 -5.99
CA ALA A 25 1.35 -3.81 -6.89
C ALA A 25 2.21 -5.03 -7.24
N LEU A 26 2.48 -5.88 -6.25
CA LEU A 26 3.32 -7.07 -6.39
C LEU A 26 2.53 -8.31 -6.84
N GLY A 27 1.26 -8.16 -7.19
CA GLY A 27 0.40 -9.26 -7.67
C GLY A 27 0.09 -10.32 -6.62
N ARG A 28 0.32 -10.02 -5.34
CA ARG A 28 0.10 -10.94 -4.20
C ARG A 28 -1.29 -10.83 -3.59
N PHE A 29 -2.12 -9.90 -4.07
CA PHE A 29 -3.51 -9.77 -3.66
C PHE A 29 -4.34 -10.96 -4.21
N HIS A 30 -4.26 -12.11 -3.54
CA HIS A 30 -4.90 -13.36 -3.93
C HIS A 30 -6.33 -13.52 -3.37
N GLY A 31 -7.06 -12.42 -3.27
CA GLY A 31 -8.45 -12.39 -2.84
C GLY A 31 -8.67 -11.74 -1.47
N PHE A 32 -9.87 -11.19 -1.34
CA PHE A 32 -10.28 -10.34 -0.23
C PHE A 32 -10.16 -11.03 1.14
N ASN A 33 -10.73 -12.23 1.31
CA ASN A 33 -10.74 -12.92 2.61
C ASN A 33 -9.32 -13.31 3.04
N ARG A 34 -8.51 -13.85 2.11
CA ARG A 34 -7.14 -14.26 2.39
C ARG A 34 -6.27 -13.08 2.88
N PHE A 35 -6.41 -11.91 2.26
CA PHE A 35 -5.70 -10.73 2.71
C PHE A 35 -6.22 -10.22 4.06
N ALA A 36 -7.55 -10.22 4.27
CA ALA A 36 -8.14 -9.82 5.55
C ALA A 36 -7.58 -10.67 6.71
N ASP A 37 -7.53 -12.00 6.53
CA ASP A 37 -7.01 -12.93 7.51
C ASP A 37 -5.50 -12.73 7.76
N ALA A 38 -4.70 -12.66 6.68
CA ALA A 38 -3.25 -12.51 6.79
C ALA A 38 -2.83 -11.17 7.41
N ALA A 39 -3.58 -10.10 7.14
CA ALA A 39 -3.32 -8.77 7.69
C ALA A 39 -3.97 -8.55 9.07
N GLY A 40 -4.70 -9.53 9.62
CA GLY A 40 -5.46 -9.36 10.86
C GLY A 40 -6.51 -8.25 10.80
N MET A 41 -7.04 -7.96 9.60
CA MET A 41 -8.02 -6.91 9.37
C MET A 41 -9.43 -7.45 9.32
N THR A 42 -10.38 -6.71 9.88
CA THR A 42 -11.79 -7.03 9.64
C THR A 42 -12.18 -6.77 8.18
N PRO A 43 -13.11 -7.54 7.59
CA PRO A 43 -13.66 -7.28 6.26
C PRO A 43 -14.14 -5.83 6.04
N ARG A 44 -14.70 -5.21 7.09
CA ARG A 44 -15.16 -3.83 7.04
C ARG A 44 -14.01 -2.85 6.84
N ILE A 45 -12.90 -3.04 7.55
CA ILE A 45 -11.71 -2.20 7.42
C ILE A 45 -11.10 -2.38 6.03
N LEU A 46 -10.91 -3.62 5.58
CA LEU A 46 -10.36 -3.90 4.25
C LEU A 46 -11.21 -3.26 3.14
N SER A 47 -12.53 -3.41 3.20
CA SER A 47 -13.45 -2.79 2.24
C SER A 47 -13.32 -1.27 2.22
N LYS A 48 -13.18 -0.64 3.39
CA LYS A 48 -12.96 0.81 3.50
C LYS A 48 -11.64 1.22 2.85
N GLN A 49 -10.56 0.50 3.13
CA GLN A 49 -9.24 0.81 2.59
C GLN A 49 -9.17 0.63 1.07
N LEU A 50 -9.77 -0.43 0.53
CA LEU A 50 -9.87 -0.63 -0.93
C LEU A 50 -10.65 0.50 -1.60
N LYS A 51 -11.76 0.95 -1.01
CA LYS A 51 -12.53 2.11 -1.49
C LYS A 51 -11.74 3.41 -1.43
N GLU A 52 -10.92 3.60 -0.40
CA GLU A 52 -10.06 4.79 -0.29
C GLU A 52 -8.97 4.79 -1.37
N LEU A 53 -8.32 3.65 -1.64
CA LEU A 53 -7.32 3.52 -2.70
C LEU A 53 -7.94 3.69 -4.10
N GLU A 54 -9.13 3.13 -4.32
CA GLU A 54 -9.88 3.27 -5.57
C GLU A 54 -10.35 4.71 -5.77
N GLY A 55 -10.88 5.36 -4.73
CA GLY A 55 -11.28 6.77 -4.74
C GLY A 55 -10.11 7.73 -4.92
N ALA A 56 -8.92 7.38 -4.43
CA ALA A 56 -7.68 8.10 -4.70
C ALA A 56 -7.15 7.88 -6.14
N GLY A 57 -7.76 6.97 -6.90
CA GLY A 57 -7.37 6.60 -8.25
C GLY A 57 -6.07 5.82 -8.33
N LEU A 58 -5.61 5.19 -7.24
CA LEU A 58 -4.37 4.40 -7.20
C LEU A 58 -4.59 2.98 -7.73
N ILE A 59 -5.77 2.42 -7.47
CA ILE A 59 -6.16 1.09 -7.92
C ILE A 59 -7.49 1.15 -8.66
N LYS A 60 -7.77 0.11 -9.43
CA LYS A 60 -9.06 -0.12 -10.06
C LYS A 60 -9.47 -1.58 -9.90
N ARG A 61 -10.78 -1.83 -9.76
CA ARG A 61 -11.32 -3.19 -9.81
C ARG A 61 -11.11 -3.80 -11.21
N VAL A 62 -10.79 -5.09 -11.25
CA VAL A 62 -10.67 -5.85 -12.49
C VAL A 62 -12.03 -6.51 -12.81
N ASN A 63 -12.54 -6.32 -14.03
CA ASN A 63 -13.83 -6.88 -14.43
C ASN A 63 -13.80 -8.43 -14.41
N GLY A 64 -14.86 -9.04 -13.89
CA GLY A 64 -15.02 -10.51 -13.85
C GLY A 64 -14.22 -11.23 -12.76
N ALA A 65 -13.43 -10.51 -11.96
CA ALA A 65 -12.66 -11.08 -10.84
C ALA A 65 -12.83 -10.24 -9.56
N SER A 66 -12.69 -10.88 -8.40
CA SER A 66 -12.59 -10.21 -7.09
C SER A 66 -11.21 -9.56 -6.86
N GLY A 67 -10.59 -9.06 -7.94
CA GLY A 67 -9.21 -8.56 -7.98
C GLY A 67 -9.11 -7.06 -8.22
N TYR A 68 -7.94 -6.51 -7.92
CA TYR A 68 -7.59 -5.11 -8.12
C TYR A 68 -6.28 -5.03 -8.89
N ALA A 69 -6.11 -3.95 -9.66
CA ALA A 69 -4.88 -3.65 -10.39
C ALA A 69 -4.51 -2.18 -10.24
N LEU A 70 -3.22 -1.85 -10.40
CA LEU A 70 -2.77 -0.47 -10.39
C LEU A 70 -3.28 0.31 -11.60
N THR A 71 -3.65 1.56 -11.39
CA THR A 71 -3.81 2.56 -12.45
C THR A 71 -2.44 3.12 -12.86
N ASP A 72 -2.40 4.02 -13.86
CA ASP A 72 -1.16 4.77 -14.17
C ASP A 72 -0.71 5.63 -12.99
N LYS A 73 -1.66 6.30 -12.31
CA LYS A 73 -1.39 7.05 -11.07
C LYS A 73 -0.85 6.14 -9.97
N GLY A 74 -1.39 4.93 -9.85
CA GLY A 74 -0.88 3.90 -8.93
C GLY A 74 0.57 3.52 -9.25
N ARG A 75 0.90 3.24 -10.51
CA ARG A 75 2.28 2.91 -10.92
C ARG A 75 3.26 4.03 -10.58
N SER A 76 2.92 5.28 -10.84
CA SER A 76 3.76 6.43 -10.45
C SER A 76 3.87 6.57 -8.93
N PHE A 77 2.81 6.28 -8.18
CA PHE A 77 2.84 6.28 -6.72
C PHE A 77 3.77 5.21 -6.15
N ASP A 78 3.87 4.03 -6.79
CA ASP A 78 4.79 2.96 -6.40
C ASP A 78 6.27 3.42 -6.42
N GLU A 79 6.64 4.27 -7.38
CA GLU A 79 7.99 4.85 -7.45
C GLU A 79 8.30 5.75 -6.24
N LEU A 80 7.29 6.47 -5.72
CA LEU A 80 7.41 7.28 -4.50
C LEU A 80 7.64 6.39 -3.28
N VAL A 81 6.86 5.30 -3.16
CA VAL A 81 7.02 4.31 -2.09
C VAL A 81 8.42 3.71 -2.12
N ALA A 82 8.88 3.30 -3.30
CA ALA A 82 10.23 2.79 -3.49
C ALA A 82 11.31 3.84 -3.14
N GLY A 83 11.07 5.12 -3.45
CA GLY A 83 11.93 6.24 -3.05
C GLY A 83 12.05 6.38 -1.54
N ILE A 84 10.93 6.32 -0.81
CA ILE A 84 10.92 6.36 0.66
C ILE A 84 11.67 5.17 1.25
N LYS A 85 11.46 3.96 0.70
CA LYS A 85 12.19 2.76 1.11
C LYS A 85 13.71 2.94 0.94
N ARG A 86 14.16 3.37 -0.24
CA ARG A 86 15.59 3.65 -0.51
C ARG A 86 16.17 4.69 0.43
N TRP A 87 15.44 5.78 0.67
CA TRP A 87 15.89 6.83 1.59
C TRP A 87 16.06 6.29 3.02
N ASN A 88 15.11 5.49 3.51
CA ASN A 88 15.19 4.90 4.85
C ASN A 88 16.31 3.86 4.99
N VAL A 89 16.52 3.01 3.97
CA VAL A 89 17.66 2.08 3.97
C VAL A 89 18.98 2.83 4.03
N LYS A 90 19.11 3.91 3.23
CA LYS A 90 20.33 4.72 3.17
C LYS A 90 20.63 5.45 4.48
N TRP A 91 19.63 6.05 5.11
CA TRP A 91 19.86 7.02 6.20
C TRP A 91 19.47 6.50 7.59
N ASN A 92 18.57 5.53 7.68
CA ASN A 92 18.01 5.06 8.96
C ASN A 92 18.42 3.62 9.30
N GLY A 93 19.40 3.05 8.59
CA GLY A 93 19.95 1.72 8.87
C GLY A 93 18.94 0.58 8.74
N LEU A 94 17.92 0.75 7.90
CA LEU A 94 17.00 -0.35 7.60
C LEU A 94 17.68 -1.40 6.72
N PRO A 95 17.40 -2.70 6.90
CA PRO A 95 17.95 -3.75 6.04
C PRO A 95 17.59 -3.55 4.56
N GLU A 96 18.49 -3.90 3.65
CA GLU A 96 18.24 -3.84 2.20
C GLU A 96 17.04 -4.69 1.77
N SER A 97 16.70 -5.74 2.52
CA SER A 97 15.51 -6.56 2.28
C SER A 97 14.22 -5.73 2.29
N CYS A 98 14.17 -4.58 2.96
CA CYS A 98 13.02 -3.68 2.91
C CYS A 98 12.73 -3.12 1.49
N LEU A 99 13.70 -3.17 0.56
CA LEU A 99 13.52 -2.74 -0.83
C LEU A 99 12.66 -3.72 -1.64
N THR A 100 12.67 -5.00 -1.27
CA THR A 100 11.98 -6.07 -2.01
C THR A 100 10.82 -6.70 -1.22
N THR A 101 10.83 -6.56 0.10
CA THR A 101 9.79 -7.10 0.98
C THR A 101 8.55 -6.22 1.02
N SER A 102 7.37 -6.85 1.07
CA SER A 102 6.10 -6.17 1.30
C SER A 102 6.04 -5.48 2.65
N CYS A 103 5.55 -4.24 2.72
CA CYS A 103 5.25 -3.63 4.01
C CYS A 103 4.16 -4.39 4.78
N ALA A 104 3.31 -5.17 4.12
CA ALA A 104 2.29 -6.00 4.79
C ALA A 104 2.89 -7.13 5.62
N GLN A 105 4.12 -7.55 5.32
CA GLN A 105 4.86 -8.60 6.02
C GLN A 105 5.94 -8.02 6.94
N CYS A 106 5.93 -6.71 7.18
CA CYS A 106 6.92 -6.07 8.03
C CYS A 106 6.52 -6.19 9.50
N ASP A 107 7.37 -6.83 10.32
CA ASP A 107 7.18 -6.97 11.78
C ASP A 107 7.03 -5.62 12.52
N ARG A 108 7.37 -4.51 11.87
CA ARG A 108 7.20 -3.15 12.41
C ARG A 108 5.83 -2.53 12.15
N LEU A 109 4.99 -3.11 11.29
CA LEU A 109 3.66 -2.58 10.98
C LEU A 109 2.71 -2.63 12.20
N SER A 110 2.94 -3.58 13.12
CA SER A 110 2.20 -3.69 14.38
C SER A 110 2.53 -2.58 15.39
N LYS A 111 3.64 -1.87 15.20
CA LYS A 111 4.15 -0.83 16.11
C LYS A 111 3.79 0.61 15.67
N LEU A 112 3.09 0.75 14.54
CA LEU A 112 2.57 2.01 13.99
C LEU A 112 1.05 2.10 14.21
#